data_AF-A0A0U5IQ03-F1
#
_entry.id   AF-A0A0U5IQ03-F1
#
_cell.length_a   1.000
_cell.length_b   1.000
_cell.length_c   1.000
_cell.angle_alpha   90.00
_cell.angle_beta   90.00
_cell.angle_gamma   90.00
#
_symmetry.space_group_name_H-M   'P 1'
#
loop_
_entity.id
_entity.type
_entity.pdbx_description
1 polymer ?
#
loop_
_entity_poly.entity_id
_entity_poly.type
_entity_poly.pdbx_seq_one_letter_code
_entity_poly.pdbx_strand_id
1 'polypeptide(L)' 'MAVPNPSQTVQRVMGTPSVSEAAALLASGGRSLLIPKCPYRGADGKNATIALASIGDPPGDAC' A
#
# COMPACT_ATOMS: atom_id res chain seq x y z
N MET A 1 -10.54 -5.60 -0.33
CA MET A 1 -9.63 -5.72 0.82
C MET A 1 -9.61 -4.38 1.55
N ALA A 2 -9.81 -4.38 2.86
CA ALA A 2 -9.72 -3.17 3.66
C ALA A 2 -8.25 -2.78 3.84
N VAL A 3 -7.92 -1.51 3.60
CA VAL A 3 -6.60 -0.95 3.89
C VAL A 3 -6.69 -0.11 5.17
N PRO A 4 -5.67 -0.12 6.06
CA PRO A 4 -5.76 0.53 7.37
C PRO A 4 -6.00 2.04 7.32
N ASN A 5 -5.46 2.72 6.30
CA ASN A 5 -5.53 4.17 6.18
C ASN A 5 -6.20 4.60 4.87
N PRO A 6 -7.54 4.49 4.78
CA PRO A 6 -8.26 4.89 3.58
C PRO A 6 -8.23 6.41 3.38
N SER A 7 -8.34 6.86 2.13
CA SER A 7 -8.53 8.26 1.76
C SER A 7 -9.65 8.39 0.74
N GLN A 8 -10.69 9.16 1.08
CA GLN A 8 -11.83 9.37 0.19
C GLN A 8 -11.45 10.10 -1.10
N THR A 9 -10.52 11.06 -1.03
CA THR A 9 -10.01 11.76 -2.22
C THR A 9 -9.29 10.79 -3.16
N VAL A 10 -8.42 9.95 -2.61
CA VAL A 10 -7.69 8.94 -3.40
C VAL A 10 -8.66 7.90 -3.96
N GLN A 11 -9.65 7.46 -3.19
CA GLN A 11 -10.71 6.57 -3.68
C GLN A 11 -11.44 7.16 -4.87
N ARG A 12 -11.80 8.45 -4.82
CA ARG A 12 -12.52 9.13 -5.91
C ARG A 12 -11.65 9.29 -7.16
N VAL A 13 -10.38 9.65 -6.99
CA VAL A 13 -9.48 9.97 -8.12
C VAL A 13 -8.81 8.73 -8.73
N MET A 14 -8.41 7.77 -7.89
CA MET A 14 -7.60 6.62 -8.27
C MET A 14 -8.35 5.28 -8.23
N GLY A 15 -9.58 5.25 -7.72
CA GLY A 15 -10.38 4.02 -7.58
C GLY A 15 -9.93 3.08 -6.45
N THR A 16 -8.86 3.43 -5.71
CA THR A 16 -8.35 2.68 -4.56
C THR A 16 -8.35 3.55 -3.30
N PRO A 17 -8.66 3.00 -2.11
CA PRO A 17 -8.66 3.77 -0.87
C PRO A 17 -7.25 4.19 -0.44
N SER A 18 -6.20 3.53 -0.95
CA SER A 18 -4.80 3.83 -0.63
C SER A 18 -3.86 3.22 -1.68
N VAL A 19 -3.15 4.06 -2.44
CA VAL A 19 -2.28 3.59 -3.53
C VAL A 19 -1.09 2.79 -2.99
N SER A 20 -0.37 3.33 -1.99
CA SER A 20 0.85 2.69 -1.46
C SER A 20 0.55 1.35 -0.78
N GLU A 21 -0.53 1.25 -0.01
CA GLU A 21 -0.92 0.02 0.69
C GLU A 21 -1.37 -1.06 -0.29
N ALA A 22 -2.21 -0.71 -1.27
CA ALA A 22 -2.65 -1.64 -2.30
C ALA A 22 -1.46 -2.13 -3.15
N ALA A 23 -0.55 -1.23 -3.52
CA ALA A 23 0.65 -1.58 -4.29
C ALA A 23 1.58 -2.50 -3.50
N ALA A 24 1.82 -2.24 -2.21
CA ALA A 24 2.67 -3.08 -1.37
C ALA A 24 2.09 -4.49 -1.20
N LEU A 25 0.79 -4.62 -0.93
CA LEU A 25 0.12 -5.92 -0.81
C LEU A 25 0.13 -6.68 -2.14
N LEU A 26 -0.15 -6.00 -3.25
CA LEU A 26 -0.15 -6.62 -4.58
C LEU A 26 1.25 -7.10 -4.99
N ALA A 27 2.28 -6.26 -4.82
CA ALA A 27 3.65 -6.56 -5.22
C ALA A 27 4.30 -7.64 -4.35
N SER A 28 3.94 -7.68 -3.06
CA SER A 28 4.48 -8.66 -2.14
C SER A 28 3.85 -10.05 -2.27
N GLY A 29 2.65 -10.16 -2.85
CA GLY A 29 1.82 -11.37 -2.73
C GLY A 29 1.40 -11.68 -1.28
N GLY A 30 1.69 -10.78 -0.33
CA GLY A 30 1.41 -10.93 1.08
C GLY A 30 -0.01 -10.50 1.44
N ARG A 31 -0.42 -10.83 2.67
CA ARG A 31 -1.78 -10.51 3.18
C ARG A 31 -1.78 -9.42 4.26
N SER A 32 -0.60 -8.98 4.71
CA SER A 32 -0.44 -8.06 5.83
C SER A 32 0.61 -6.99 5.56
N LEU A 33 0.30 -5.76 6.01
CA LEU A 33 1.24 -4.66 6.02
C LEU A 33 2.11 -4.74 7.28
N LEU A 34 3.43 -4.58 7.10
CA LEU A 34 4.38 -4.37 8.20
C LEU A 34 4.32 -2.91 8.67
N ILE A 35 4.17 -1.98 7.72
CA ILE A 35 4.02 -0.56 7.99
C ILE A 35 2.79 -0.06 7.20
N PRO A 36 1.75 0.47 7.88
CA PRO A 36 0.60 1.06 7.21
C PRO A 36 0.99 2.38 6.52
N LYS A 37 0.07 3.01 5.79
CA LYS A 37 0.34 4.26 5.06
C LYS A 37 0.94 5.33 6.00
N CYS A 38 2.19 5.72 5.75
CA CYS A 38 2.87 6.82 6.42
C CYS A 38 2.98 8.02 5.46
N PRO A 39 2.35 9.17 5.77
CA PRO A 39 2.55 10.39 5.01
C PRO A 39 3.89 11.04 5.35
N TYR A 40 4.56 11.57 4.33
CA TYR A 40 5.78 12.36 4.42
C TYR A 40 5.61 13.61 3.55
N ARG A 41 6.10 14.75 4.05
CA ARG A 41 6.13 16.01 3.30
C ARG A 41 7.58 16.40 3.05
N GLY A 42 7.95 16.48 1.78
CA GLY A 42 9.30 16.83 1.36
C GLY A 42 9.64 18.30 1.60
N ALA A 43 10.94 18.62 1.52
CA ALA A 43 11.43 20.00 1.56
C ALA A 43 10.89 20.87 0.40
N ASP A 44 10.46 20.23 -0.69
CA ASP A 44 9.78 20.86 -1.83
C ASP A 44 8.28 21.13 -1.57
N GLY A 45 7.77 20.77 -0.39
CA GLY A 45 6.38 20.95 0.00
C GLY A 45 5.41 19.92 -0.59
N LYS A 46 5.89 18.90 -1.30
CA LYS A 46 5.04 17.86 -1.88
C LYS A 46 4.80 16.73 -0.87
N ASN A 47 3.66 16.06 -1.02
CA ASN A 47 3.29 14.91 -0.20
C ASN A 47 3.69 13.61 -0.90
N ALA A 48 4.31 12.71 -0.15
CA ALA A 48 4.53 11.32 -0.52
C ALA A 48 3.96 10.42 0.57
N THR A 49 3.50 9.23 0.20
CA THR A 49 3.04 8.22 1.16
C THR A 49 3.72 6.90 0.89
N ILE A 50 4.24 6.27 1.94
CA ILE A 50 4.86 4.94 1.86
C ILE A 50 4.03 3.93 2.66
N ALA A 51 4.11 2.65 2.30
CA ALA A 51 3.60 1.52 3.06
C ALA A 51 4.52 0.32 2.78
N LEU A 52 4.65 -0.60 3.74
CA LEU A 52 5.46 -1.81 3.59
C LEU A 52 4.63 -3.05 3.87
N ALA A 53 4.83 -4.09 3.07
CA ALA A 53 4.25 -5.42 3.26
C ALA A 53 5.37 -6.45 3.38
N SER A 54 5.11 -7.54 4.10
CA SER A 54 5.99 -8.71 4.03
C SER A 54 5.79 -9.38 2.69
N ILE A 55 6.87 -9.88 2.08
CA ILE A 55 6.75 -10.82 0.97
C ILE A 55 5.90 -12.01 1.44
N GLY A 56 4.88 -12.36 0.67
CA GLY A 56 4.18 -13.62 0.88
C GLY A 56 5.12 -14.76 0.58
N ASP A 57 4.91 -15.92 1.21
CA ASP A 57 5.56 -17.14 0.72
C ASP A 57 5.25 -17.26 -0.78
N PRO A 58 6.24 -17.59 -1.62
CA PRO A 58 5.94 -17.93 -3.01
C PRO A 58 4.85 -19.01 -2.98
N PRO A 59 3.84 -18.95 -3.87
CA PRO A 59 2.87 -20.03 -3.96
C PRO A 59 3.64 -21.35 -4.06
N GLY A 60 3.37 -22.26 -3.13
CA GLY A 60 4.12 -23.51 -2.90
C GLY A 60 3.95 -24.56 -4.00
N ASP A 61 3.73 -24.11 -5.23
CA ASP A 61 3.32 -24.91 -6.37
C ASP A 61 3.68 -24.17 -7.68
N ALA A 62 4.96 -23.81 -7.82
CA ALA A 62 5.58 -23.73 -9.14
C ALA A 62 6.02 -25.15 -9.53
N CYS A 63 5.10 -25.93 -10.11
CA CYS A 63 5.42 -27.15 -10.86
C CYS A 63 6.09 -26.81 -12.20
#